data_AF-A0A5F8GC43-F1
#
_entry.id   AF-A0A5F8GC43-F1
#
_cell.length_a   1.000
_cell.length_b   1.000
_cell.length_c   1.000
_cell.angle_alpha   90.00
_cell.angle_beta   90.00
_cell.angle_gamma   90.00
#
_symmetry.space_group_name_H-M   'P 1'
#
loop_
_entity.id
_entity.type
_entity.pdbx_description
1 polymer ?
#
loop_
_entity_poly.entity_id
_entity_poly.type
_entity_poly.pdbx_seq_one_letter_code
_entity_poly.pdbx_strand_id
1 'polypeptide(L)'
;VEFLLGNLFSTPVGQCLKKATDESLQSEDWTLNMEIGDIINETEEGPKDAIRALKKRLNGNRNYREVMLALTVLETCVKNCGHRFHILVSNRDFIDGVLVKIISPKNNPPTIVQDKEDLDFPHIHLLCDCGHSLTYSGLQPKLSK
;
A
#
# COMPACT_ATOMS: atom_id res chain seq x y z
N VAL A 1 14.88 -19.51 2.31
CA VAL A 1 15.79 -18.35 2.21
C VAL A 1 15.07 -17.09 2.70
N GLU A 2 14.75 -17.01 4.00
CA GLU A 2 14.04 -15.87 4.60
C GLU A 2 14.73 -15.34 5.86
N PHE A 3 15.78 -16.02 6.32
CA PHE A 3 16.46 -15.76 7.59
C PHE A 3 17.63 -14.75 7.50
N LEU A 4 17.93 -14.21 6.30
CA LEU A 4 19.02 -13.25 6.08
C LEU A 4 18.54 -11.85 5.67
N LEU A 5 17.24 -11.65 5.49
CA LEU A 5 16.67 -10.31 5.33
C LEU A 5 16.45 -9.76 6.74
N GLY A 6 17.34 -8.85 7.18
CA GLY A 6 17.13 -8.09 8.41
C GLY A 6 15.70 -7.58 8.52
N ASN A 7 15.20 -7.38 9.75
CA ASN A 7 13.82 -6.99 10.00
C ASN A 7 13.41 -5.84 9.04
N LEU A 8 12.48 -6.08 8.11
CA LEU A 8 12.09 -5.06 7.11
C LEU A 8 11.52 -3.77 7.74
N PHE A 9 11.18 -3.81 9.03
CA PHE A 9 10.80 -2.65 9.83
C PHE A 9 11.95 -2.07 10.67
N SER A 10 13.21 -2.47 10.46
CA SER A 10 14.38 -1.85 11.10
C SER A 10 15.00 -0.72 10.27
N THR A 11 14.66 -0.62 8.99
CA THR A 11 15.08 0.51 8.13
C THR A 11 14.36 1.78 8.56
N PRO A 12 14.91 2.99 8.29
CA PRO A 12 14.25 4.25 8.67
C PRO A 12 12.81 4.34 8.16
N VAL A 13 12.60 4.11 6.86
CA VAL A 13 11.25 4.11 6.26
C VAL A 13 10.36 2.99 6.81
N GLY A 14 10.94 1.81 7.08
CA GLY A 14 10.20 0.67 7.64
C GLY A 14 9.70 0.94 9.06
N GLN A 15 10.46 1.65 9.88
CA GLN A 15 10.04 2.04 11.22
C GLN A 15 8.89 3.06 11.17
N CYS A 16 8.99 4.07 10.30
CA CYS A 16 7.93 5.06 10.12
C CYS A 16 6.65 4.40 9.59
N LEU A 17 6.77 3.52 8.59
CA LEU A 17 5.64 2.77 8.06
C LEU A 17 4.99 1.90 9.12
N LYS A 18 5.78 1.18 9.94
CA LYS A 18 5.23 0.36 11.02
C LYS A 18 4.33 1.19 11.96
N LYS A 19 4.77 2.41 12.31
CA LYS A 19 4.01 3.33 13.17
C LYS A 19 2.79 3.92 12.46
N ALA A 20 2.95 4.36 11.20
CA ALA A 20 1.89 4.96 10.39
C ALA A 20 0.73 3.99 10.10
N THR A 21 0.99 2.69 10.18
CA THR A 21 0.01 1.64 9.93
C THR A 21 -0.31 0.81 11.18
N ASP A 22 -0.14 1.39 12.37
CA ASP A 22 -0.45 0.69 13.62
C ASP A 22 -1.97 0.59 13.83
N GLU A 23 -2.45 -0.58 14.28
CA GLU A 23 -3.88 -0.83 14.48
C GLU A 23 -4.51 0.04 15.58
N SER A 24 -3.71 0.61 16.49
CA SER A 24 -4.20 1.49 17.56
C SER A 24 -4.48 2.92 17.11
N LEU A 25 -4.03 3.31 15.91
CA LEU A 25 -4.30 4.64 15.36
C LEU A 25 -5.79 4.84 15.13
N GLN A 26 -6.32 5.97 15.60
CA GLN A 26 -7.73 6.32 15.40
C GLN A 26 -8.01 6.72 13.95
N SER A 27 -7.07 7.43 13.32
CA SER A 27 -7.08 7.90 11.93
C SER A 27 -5.66 7.89 11.34
N GLU A 28 -5.54 8.25 10.07
CA GLU A 28 -4.28 8.42 9.35
C GLU A 28 -3.35 9.42 10.06
N ASP A 29 -2.08 9.07 10.22
CA ASP A 29 -1.04 10.01 10.67
C ASP A 29 -0.37 10.64 9.45
N TRP A 30 -0.91 11.79 9.02
CA TRP A 30 -0.39 12.53 7.87
C TRP A 30 1.05 13.01 8.08
N THR A 31 1.48 13.22 9.32
CA THR A 31 2.86 13.62 9.62
C THR A 31 3.80 12.49 9.24
N LEU A 32 3.50 11.27 9.71
CA LEU A 32 4.29 10.09 9.37
C LEU A 32 4.19 9.75 7.88
N ASN A 33 3.03 9.93 7.24
CA ASN A 33 2.88 9.67 5.81
C ASN A 33 3.77 10.58 4.95
N MET A 34 3.86 11.86 5.28
CA MET A 34 4.75 12.81 4.60
C MET A 34 6.22 12.49 4.89
N GLU A 35 6.57 12.17 6.13
CA GLU A 35 7.94 11.78 6.51
C GLU A 35 8.40 10.52 5.76
N ILE A 36 7.52 9.53 5.56
CA ILE A 36 7.83 8.35 4.73
C ILE A 36 8.15 8.78 3.29
N GLY A 37 7.35 9.69 2.71
CA GLY A 37 7.58 10.23 1.37
C GLY A 37 8.93 10.94 1.25
N ASP A 38 9.29 11.73 2.25
CA ASP A 38 10.58 12.44 2.32
C ASP A 38 11.74 11.45 2.37
N ILE A 39 11.70 10.45 3.26
CA ILE A 39 12.73 9.41 3.36
C ILE A 39 12.89 8.65 2.02
N ILE A 40 11.78 8.34 1.34
CA ILE A 40 11.80 7.66 0.03
C ILE A 40 12.51 8.53 -1.01
N ASN A 41 12.27 9.83 -1.02
CA ASN A 41 12.83 10.74 -2.01
C ASN A 41 14.30 11.08 -1.72
N GLU A 42 14.67 11.24 -0.44
CA GLU A 42 16.00 11.71 -0.01
C GLU A 42 17.05 10.60 0.04
N THR A 43 16.65 9.33 0.16
CA THR A 43 17.60 8.22 0.33
C THR A 43 17.70 7.32 -0.91
N GLU A 44 18.88 6.71 -1.10
CA GLU A 44 19.11 5.80 -2.22
C GLU A 44 18.32 4.49 -2.10
N GLU A 45 18.24 3.95 -0.88
CA GLU A 45 17.55 2.68 -0.61
C GLU A 45 16.07 2.85 -0.20
N GLY A 46 15.64 4.08 0.11
CA GLY A 46 14.28 4.41 0.55
C GLY A 46 13.16 3.79 -0.30
N PRO A 47 13.18 3.93 -1.65
CA PRO A 47 12.14 3.33 -2.49
C PRO A 47 12.07 1.80 -2.39
N LYS A 48 13.23 1.12 -2.35
CA LYS A 48 13.29 -0.35 -2.26
C LYS A 48 12.80 -0.83 -0.89
N ASP A 49 13.23 -0.16 0.16
CA ASP A 49 12.88 -0.52 1.53
C ASP A 49 11.40 -0.24 1.82
N ALA A 50 10.84 0.86 1.31
CA ALA A 50 9.42 1.16 1.40
C ALA A 50 8.57 0.06 0.75
N ILE A 51 8.90 -0.36 -0.47
CA ILE A 51 8.17 -1.42 -1.18
C ILE A 51 8.23 -2.75 -0.43
N ARG A 52 9.39 -3.11 0.15
CA ARG A 52 9.54 -4.32 0.96
C ARG A 52 8.69 -4.25 2.24
N ALA A 53 8.72 -3.11 2.94
CA ALA A 53 7.95 -2.89 4.15
C ALA A 53 6.42 -2.89 3.88
N LEU A 54 5.97 -2.20 2.82
CA LEU A 54 4.58 -2.24 2.36
C LEU A 54 4.15 -3.66 2.02
N LYS A 55 4.95 -4.39 1.24
CA LYS A 55 4.66 -5.79 0.88
C LYS A 55 4.53 -6.67 2.12
N LYS A 56 5.41 -6.50 3.12
CA LYS A 56 5.32 -7.23 4.39
C LYS A 56 4.06 -6.87 5.17
N ARG A 57 3.68 -5.59 5.22
CA ARG A 57 2.49 -5.13 5.96
C ARG A 57 1.17 -5.58 5.30
N LEU A 58 1.14 -5.64 3.98
CA LEU A 58 -0.06 -5.91 3.19
C LEU A 58 -0.27 -7.42 2.94
N ASN A 59 0.80 -8.19 2.73
CA ASN A 59 0.69 -9.58 2.33
C ASN A 59 0.23 -10.47 3.49
N GLY A 60 -0.94 -11.11 3.34
CA GLY A 60 -1.51 -12.04 4.32
C GLY A 60 -2.03 -11.38 5.60
N ASN A 61 -2.05 -10.05 5.67
CA ASN A 61 -2.57 -9.32 6.81
C ASN A 61 -4.11 -9.33 6.80
N ARG A 62 -4.70 -9.76 7.92
CA ARG A 62 -6.15 -9.84 8.12
C ARG A 62 -6.69 -8.67 8.94
N ASN A 63 -5.82 -7.81 9.49
CA ASN A 63 -6.24 -6.60 10.16
C ASN A 63 -6.57 -5.53 9.10
N TYR A 64 -7.87 -5.26 8.92
CA TYR A 64 -8.35 -4.27 7.96
C TYR A 64 -7.86 -2.85 8.25
N ARG A 65 -7.73 -2.46 9.51
CA ARG A 65 -7.25 -1.12 9.87
C ARG A 65 -5.80 -0.94 9.42
N GLU A 66 -4.94 -1.90 9.73
CA GLU A 66 -3.54 -1.85 9.27
C GLU A 66 -3.43 -1.85 7.74
N VAL A 67 -4.26 -2.66 7.05
CA VAL A 67 -4.28 -2.72 5.58
C VAL A 67 -4.73 -1.38 4.98
N MET A 68 -5.81 -0.79 5.49
CA MET A 68 -6.31 0.51 5.00
C MET A 68 -5.28 1.62 5.21
N LEU A 69 -4.69 1.72 6.41
CA LEU A 69 -3.63 2.69 6.69
C LEU A 69 -2.42 2.50 5.76
N ALA A 70 -2.02 1.26 5.50
CA ALA A 70 -0.92 0.95 4.59
C ALA A 70 -1.23 1.31 3.13
N LEU A 71 -2.48 1.16 2.69
CA LEU A 71 -2.92 1.60 1.37
C LEU A 71 -2.92 3.14 1.26
N THR A 72 -3.34 3.86 2.30
CA THR A 72 -3.23 5.33 2.36
C THR A 72 -1.77 5.80 2.29
N VAL A 73 -0.86 5.16 3.02
CA VAL A 73 0.59 5.43 2.93
C VAL A 73 1.07 5.24 1.49
N LEU A 74 0.72 4.11 0.88
CA LEU A 74 1.12 3.79 -0.49
C LEU A 74 0.58 4.83 -1.50
N GLU A 75 -0.67 5.23 -1.37
CA GLU A 75 -1.28 6.26 -2.21
C GLU A 75 -0.57 7.61 -2.08
N THR A 76 -0.27 8.00 -0.83
CA THR A 76 0.50 9.22 -0.55
C THR A 76 1.87 9.15 -1.21
N CYS A 77 2.56 8.01 -1.15
CA CYS A 77 3.85 7.81 -1.79
C CYS A 77 3.75 7.88 -3.33
N VAL A 78 2.71 7.31 -3.95
CA VAL A 78 2.56 7.42 -5.42
C VAL A 78 2.32 8.86 -5.83
N LYS A 79 1.55 9.63 -5.06
CA LYS A 79 1.27 11.05 -5.36
C LYS A 79 2.48 11.97 -5.12
N ASN A 80 3.32 11.68 -4.13
CA ASN A 80 4.37 12.60 -3.66
C ASN A 80 5.82 12.13 -3.94
N CYS A 81 6.04 10.87 -4.32
CA CYS A 81 7.38 10.35 -4.61
C CYS A 81 7.71 10.39 -6.11
N GLY A 82 9.00 10.43 -6.40
CA GLY A 82 9.49 10.49 -7.78
C GLY A 82 9.54 9.14 -8.50
N HIS A 83 10.00 9.20 -9.76
CA HIS A 83 10.08 8.07 -10.70
C HIS A 83 10.75 6.79 -10.15
N ARG A 84 11.76 6.95 -9.28
CA ARG A 84 12.47 5.82 -8.64
C ARG A 84 11.52 4.92 -7.83
N PHE A 85 10.53 5.50 -7.17
CA PHE A 85 9.49 4.75 -6.45
C PHE A 85 8.46 4.17 -7.43
N HIS A 86 8.04 4.96 -8.42
CA HIS A 86 7.04 4.54 -9.40
C HIS A 86 7.44 3.31 -10.21
N ILE A 87 8.72 3.15 -10.57
CA ILE A 87 9.21 1.94 -11.24
C ILE A 87 8.96 0.68 -10.39
N LEU A 88 9.17 0.78 -9.07
CA LEU A 88 9.09 -0.37 -8.18
C LEU A 88 7.64 -0.74 -7.84
N VAL A 89 6.79 0.25 -7.59
CA VAL A 89 5.36 0.02 -7.30
C VAL A 89 4.61 -0.49 -8.54
N SER A 90 5.05 -0.09 -9.74
CA SER A 90 4.45 -0.52 -11.02
C SER A 90 4.94 -1.91 -11.48
N ASN A 91 5.77 -2.58 -10.69
CA ASN A 91 6.24 -3.93 -11.00
C ASN A 91 5.10 -4.95 -10.80
N ARG A 92 4.95 -5.88 -11.75
CA ARG A 92 3.98 -6.98 -11.69
C ARG A 92 4.06 -7.78 -10.38
N ASP A 93 5.25 -8.01 -9.85
CA ASP A 93 5.44 -8.73 -8.59
C ASP A 93 4.80 -8.03 -7.38
N PHE A 94 4.66 -6.70 -7.45
CA PHE A 94 3.96 -5.92 -6.44
C PHE A 94 2.47 -5.84 -6.74
N ILE A 95 2.09 -5.53 -7.98
CA ILE A 95 0.69 -5.41 -8.40
C ILE A 95 -0.05 -6.74 -8.22
N ASP A 96 0.39 -7.82 -8.88
CA ASP A 96 -0.27 -9.12 -8.83
C ASP A 96 -0.06 -9.81 -7.49
N GLY A 97 1.13 -9.62 -6.90
CA GLY A 97 1.52 -10.27 -5.67
C GLY A 97 0.86 -9.70 -4.42
N VAL A 98 0.49 -8.42 -4.44
CA VAL A 98 -0.01 -7.66 -3.28
C VAL A 98 -1.35 -7.01 -3.58
N LEU A 99 -1.40 -6.05 -4.53
CA LEU A 99 -2.58 -5.21 -4.75
C LEU A 99 -3.79 -6.01 -5.22
N VAL A 100 -3.60 -6.88 -6.24
CA VAL A 100 -4.68 -7.73 -6.79
C VAL A 100 -5.24 -8.68 -5.74
N LYS A 101 -4.42 -9.15 -4.79
CA LYS A 101 -4.89 -10.06 -3.73
C LYS A 101 -5.72 -9.34 -2.69
N ILE A 102 -5.41 -8.08 -2.39
CA ILE A 102 -6.15 -7.29 -1.40
C ILE A 102 -7.52 -6.89 -1.94
N ILE A 103 -7.58 -6.43 -3.20
CA ILE A 103 -8.83 -6.02 -3.85
C ILE A 103 -9.71 -7.20 -4.29
N SER A 104 -9.17 -8.42 -4.28
CA SER A 104 -9.92 -9.61 -4.66
C SER A 104 -11.01 -9.89 -3.60
N PRO A 105 -12.30 -9.97 -3.99
CA PRO A 105 -13.44 -10.07 -3.07
C PRO A 105 -13.44 -11.36 -2.23
N LYS A 106 -12.62 -12.35 -2.58
CA LYS A 106 -12.37 -13.55 -1.78
C LYS A 106 -11.82 -13.27 -0.37
N ASN A 107 -11.31 -12.07 -0.10
CA ASN A 107 -10.85 -11.67 1.24
C ASN A 107 -11.94 -11.06 2.13
N ASN A 108 -13.18 -10.93 1.64
CA ASN A 108 -14.38 -10.59 2.41
C ASN A 108 -14.20 -9.40 3.39
N PRO A 109 -13.91 -8.18 2.90
CA PRO A 109 -13.83 -7.01 3.77
C PRO A 109 -15.17 -6.78 4.49
N PRO A 110 -15.18 -6.64 5.83
CA PRO A 110 -16.41 -6.49 6.59
C PRO A 110 -17.13 -5.21 6.17
N THR A 111 -18.46 -5.28 6.24
CA THR A 111 -19.46 -4.27 5.88
C THR A 111 -19.27 -2.88 6.50
N ILE A 112 -18.34 -2.71 7.45
CA ILE A 112 -17.95 -1.41 8.04
C ILE A 112 -17.33 -0.43 7.02
N VAL A 113 -16.96 -0.92 5.83
CA VAL A 113 -16.43 -0.12 4.72
C VAL A 113 -17.58 0.49 3.87
N GLN A 114 -18.85 0.18 4.13
CA GLN A 114 -19.97 0.61 3.29
C GLN A 114 -20.62 1.94 3.71
N ASP A 115 -20.44 2.42 4.95
CA ASP A 115 -21.11 3.63 5.47
C ASP A 115 -20.37 4.95 5.19
N LYS A 116 -19.32 4.91 4.37
CA LYS A 116 -18.75 6.13 3.81
C LYS A 116 -19.00 6.12 2.31
N GLU A 117 -20.04 6.81 1.88
CA GLU A 117 -20.17 7.27 0.50
C GLU A 117 -18.95 8.13 0.06
N ASP A 118 -18.02 8.45 0.98
CA ASP A 118 -16.71 9.05 0.71
C ASP A 118 -15.56 8.03 0.48
N LEU A 119 -15.78 6.72 0.62
CA LEU A 119 -14.82 5.67 0.24
C LEU A 119 -14.91 5.35 -1.26
N ASP A 120 -14.95 6.41 -2.06
CA ASP A 120 -14.90 6.38 -3.51
C ASP A 120 -13.48 5.94 -3.93
N PHE A 121 -13.21 4.64 -3.78
CA PHE A 121 -11.98 3.90 -4.09
C PHE A 121 -10.72 4.73 -4.44
N PRO A 122 -10.13 5.50 -3.50
CA PRO A 122 -8.90 6.24 -3.77
C PRO A 122 -7.75 5.28 -4.13
N HIS A 123 -7.84 4.06 -3.60
CA HIS A 123 -6.90 2.97 -3.84
C HIS A 123 -7.09 2.28 -5.21
N ILE A 124 -8.24 2.40 -5.89
CA ILE A 124 -8.35 1.95 -7.29
C ILE A 124 -7.73 2.99 -8.23
N HIS A 125 -7.86 4.29 -7.91
CA HIS A 125 -7.14 5.33 -8.64
C HIS A 125 -5.62 5.10 -8.66
N LEU A 126 -5.06 4.58 -7.57
CA LEU A 126 -3.66 4.16 -7.49
C LEU A 126 -3.24 3.15 -8.58
N LEU A 127 -4.12 2.21 -8.94
CA LEU A 127 -3.87 1.25 -10.02
C LEU A 127 -3.97 1.89 -11.41
N CYS A 128 -4.84 2.87 -11.57
CA CYS A 128 -4.98 3.65 -12.79
C CYS A 128 -3.77 4.58 -13.03
N ASP A 129 -3.23 5.19 -11.97
CA ASP A 129 -2.13 6.16 -12.05
C ASP A 129 -0.75 5.49 -12.27
N CYS A 130 -0.57 4.22 -11.91
CA CYS A 130 0.69 3.47 -12.12
C CYS A 130 0.96 3.06 -13.60
N GLY A 131 0.23 3.62 -14.57
CA GLY A 131 0.56 3.50 -16.00
C GLY A 131 0.36 2.11 -16.63
N HIS A 132 -0.05 1.10 -15.88
CA HIS A 132 -0.76 -0.02 -16.48
C HIS A 132 -2.20 0.44 -16.69
N SER A 133 -2.64 0.46 -17.94
CA SER A 133 -4.05 0.37 -18.26
C SER A 133 -4.56 -0.99 -17.75
N LEU A 134 -4.72 -1.13 -16.43
CA LEU A 134 -5.61 -2.11 -15.84
C LEU A 134 -6.98 -1.59 -16.19
N THR A 135 -7.40 -1.90 -17.42
CA THR A 135 -8.72 -1.62 -17.92
C THR A 135 -9.70 -2.04 -16.82
N TYR A 136 -10.37 -1.05 -16.23
CA TYR A 136 -11.37 -1.19 -15.18
C TYR A 136 -12.42 -2.27 -15.53
N SER A 137 -12.59 -2.54 -16.82
CA SER A 137 -13.39 -3.62 -17.40
C SER A 137 -12.99 -5.05 -16.99
N GLY A 138 -11.76 -5.29 -16.51
CA GLY A 138 -11.29 -6.61 -16.07
C GLY A 138 -11.48 -6.91 -14.58
N LEU A 139 -11.70 -5.87 -13.75
CA LEU A 139 -11.86 -5.99 -12.30
C LEU A 139 -13.34 -6.04 -11.86
N GLN A 140 -14.21 -5.34 -12.60
CA GLN A 140 -15.67 -5.40 -12.45
C GLN A 140 -16.25 -6.85 -12.44
N PRO A 141 -15.81 -7.80 -13.28
CA PRO A 141 -16.42 -9.13 -13.31
C PRO A 141 -16.08 -9.99 -12.09
N LYS A 142 -15.08 -9.61 -11.27
CA LYS A 142 -14.69 -10.39 -10.10
C LYS A 142 -15.38 -9.94 -8.81
N LEU A 143 -15.79 -8.66 -8.71
CA LEU A 143 -16.54 -8.11 -7.57
C LEU A 143 -18.07 -8.31 -7.65
N SER A 144 -18.60 -8.80 -8.77
CA SER A 144 -20.04 -9.07 -8.93
C SER A 144 -20.45 -10.54 -8.74
N LYS A 145 -19.67 -11.36 -8.01
CA LYS A 145 -20.07 -12.72 -7.64
C LYS A 145 -19.83 -13.01 -6.17
#